data_AF-A0A517R1G2-F1
#
_entry.id   AF-A0A517R1G2-F1
#
_cell.length_a   1.000
_cell.length_b   1.000
_cell.length_c   1.000
_cell.angle_alpha   90.00
_cell.angle_beta   90.00
_cell.angle_gamma   90.00
#
_symmetry.space_group_name_H-M   'P 1'
#
loop_
_entity.id
_entity.type
_entity.pdbx_description
1 polymer ?
#
loop_
_entity_poly.entity_id
_entity_poly.type
_entity_poly.pdbx_seq_one_letter_code
_entity_poly.pdbx_strand_id
1 'polypeptide(L)'
;MSVLAKFVPGPGRGPIYCEYRYVRERNEGEDDLEGRLAEPKSSLPLGTRICLLLATGFGTGLSPIAPGTVGSLLGPPLVWGVQYFLPIWAYWPVAGLVLVGGTIVCEIAARHLRLDDPPAVVIDEIAAFFIVYALVPVTPATAVIGFALFRLFDISKVWPVSLMEDFHGGVGIMLDDLVAGFYAGLVLTGIFVATGTVGPITDDRTSTLPHRSAVATLQFEDYEFGGEDQKHAREDY
;
A
#
# COMPACT_ATOMS: atom_id res chain seq x y z
N MET A 1 -11.71 -17.49 -19.61
CA MET A 1 -10.33 -17.94 -19.87
C MET A 1 -9.52 -17.56 -18.65
N SER A 2 -9.32 -18.48 -17.72
CA SER A 2 -8.58 -18.20 -16.48
C SER A 2 -7.15 -18.65 -16.68
N VAL A 3 -6.25 -17.69 -16.84
CA VAL A 3 -4.81 -17.93 -16.94
C VAL A 3 -4.27 -18.03 -15.52
N LEU A 4 -4.02 -19.24 -15.04
CA LEU A 4 -3.29 -19.44 -13.78
C LEU A 4 -1.79 -19.37 -14.07
N ALA A 5 -1.21 -18.17 -13.96
CA ALA A 5 0.23 -17.99 -13.88
C ALA A 5 0.73 -18.61 -12.57
N LYS A 6 1.15 -19.88 -12.60
CA LYS A 6 1.78 -20.53 -11.45
C LYS A 6 3.23 -20.09 -11.35
N PHE A 7 3.54 -19.41 -10.25
CA PHE A 7 4.90 -19.16 -9.81
C PHE A 7 5.59 -20.51 -9.55
N VAL A 8 6.60 -20.84 -10.36
CA VAL A 8 7.46 -22.01 -10.12
C VAL A 8 8.88 -21.48 -9.88
N PRO A 9 9.41 -21.54 -8.66
CA PRO A 9 10.81 -21.19 -8.43
C PRO A 9 11.70 -22.16 -9.22
N GLY A 10 12.53 -21.61 -10.11
CA GLY A 10 13.44 -22.41 -10.93
C GLY A 10 14.50 -23.10 -10.04
N PRO A 11 14.93 -24.33 -10.39
CA PRO A 11 15.92 -25.03 -9.58
C PRO A 11 17.27 -24.32 -9.66
N GLY A 12 17.74 -23.78 -8.54
CA GLY A 12 19.15 -23.46 -8.30
C GLY A 12 19.67 -22.12 -8.82
N ARG A 13 18.82 -21.14 -9.16
CA ARG A 13 19.29 -19.76 -9.46
C ARG A 13 18.52 -18.77 -8.61
N GLY A 14 19.24 -17.86 -7.96
CA GLY A 14 18.73 -16.97 -6.91
C GLY A 14 17.52 -16.11 -7.29
N PRO A 15 17.01 -15.27 -6.36
CA PRO A 15 15.65 -14.71 -6.34
C PRO A 15 15.23 -13.85 -7.55
N ILE A 16 16.13 -13.61 -8.50
CA ILE A 16 15.95 -12.76 -9.67
C ILE A 16 15.65 -13.59 -10.94
N TYR A 17 15.81 -14.93 -10.88
CA TYR A 17 15.47 -15.84 -11.98
C TYR A 17 14.08 -16.43 -11.75
N CYS A 18 13.04 -15.69 -12.16
CA CYS A 18 11.69 -16.25 -12.27
C CYS A 18 11.49 -16.84 -13.66
N GLU A 19 11.41 -18.17 -13.72
CA GLU A 19 10.87 -18.85 -14.88
C GLU A 19 9.34 -18.75 -14.75
N TYR A 20 8.72 -17.78 -15.43
CA TYR A 20 7.26 -17.78 -15.56
C TYR A 20 6.87 -18.96 -16.45
N ARG A 21 6.58 -20.10 -15.84
CA ARG A 21 6.06 -21.27 -16.54
C ARG A 21 4.57 -21.07 -16.74
N TYR A 22 4.20 -20.55 -17.90
CA TYR A 22 2.81 -20.49 -18.32
C TYR A 22 2.32 -21.90 -18.66
N VAL A 23 1.43 -22.46 -17.85
CA VAL A 23 0.70 -23.68 -18.20
C VAL A 23 -0.65 -23.23 -18.76
N ARG A 24 -0.78 -23.22 -20.10
CA ARG A 24 -2.08 -23.02 -20.76
C ARG A 24 -2.94 -24.22 -20.38
N GLU A 25 -4.05 -24.01 -19.65
CA GLU A 25 -4.99 -25.10 -19.41
C GLU A 25 -5.51 -25.62 -20.75
N ARG A 26 -5.33 -26.92 -20.94
CA ARG A 26 -5.51 -27.72 -22.15
C ARG A 26 -6.94 -27.60 -22.66
N ASN A 27 -7.13 -27.09 -23.89
CA ASN A 27 -8.24 -27.57 -24.72
C ASN A 27 -7.73 -28.82 -25.44
N GLU A 28 -8.44 -29.93 -25.32
CA GLU A 28 -8.13 -31.17 -26.03
C GLU A 28 -8.27 -30.92 -27.55
N GLY A 29 -7.16 -30.91 -28.29
CA GLY A 29 -7.19 -31.02 -29.76
C GLY A 29 -6.38 -30.02 -30.60
N GLU A 30 -5.48 -29.20 -30.06
CA GLU A 30 -4.57 -28.39 -30.89
C GLU A 30 -3.16 -28.99 -30.92
N ASP A 31 -2.73 -29.39 -32.12
CA ASP A 31 -1.41 -29.92 -32.43
C ASP A 31 -0.27 -28.97 -32.04
N ASP A 32 0.84 -29.61 -31.66
CA ASP A 32 2.07 -29.08 -31.08
C ASP A 32 2.64 -27.82 -31.75
N LEU A 33 2.17 -26.65 -31.33
CA LEU A 33 2.96 -25.42 -31.36
C LEU A 33 3.50 -25.19 -29.94
N GLU A 34 4.49 -26.00 -29.60
CA GLU A 34 5.37 -25.79 -28.45
C GLU A 34 6.12 -24.47 -28.70
N GLY A 35 5.47 -23.36 -28.35
CA GLY A 35 6.06 -22.03 -28.41
C GLY A 35 7.28 -22.06 -27.51
N ARG A 36 8.47 -22.21 -28.11
CA ARG A 36 9.76 -22.12 -27.42
C ARG A 36 9.74 -20.86 -26.57
N LEU A 37 9.53 -21.04 -25.27
CA LEU A 37 9.82 -20.02 -24.27
C LEU A 37 11.25 -19.58 -24.57
N ALA A 38 11.42 -18.30 -24.87
CA ALA A 38 12.71 -17.74 -25.25
C ALA A 38 13.75 -18.25 -24.25
N GLU A 39 14.77 -18.96 -24.75
CA GLU A 39 15.81 -19.50 -23.89
C GLU A 39 16.35 -18.38 -23.00
N PRO A 40 16.51 -18.62 -21.68
CA PRO A 40 16.89 -17.58 -20.74
C PRO A 40 18.22 -16.99 -21.20
N LYS A 41 18.17 -15.80 -21.81
CA LYS A 41 19.35 -15.09 -22.29
C LYS A 41 20.33 -15.04 -21.13
N SER A 42 21.49 -15.66 -21.34
CA SER A 42 22.59 -15.70 -20.39
C SER A 42 22.84 -14.27 -19.89
N SER A 43 22.65 -14.09 -18.59
CA SER A 43 22.69 -12.81 -17.85
C SER A 43 21.89 -11.64 -18.45
N LEU A 44 20.67 -11.41 -17.92
CA LEU A 44 19.97 -10.13 -18.08
C LEU A 44 20.89 -8.94 -17.72
N PRO A 45 20.84 -7.83 -18.48
CA PRO A 45 21.57 -6.61 -18.13
C PRO A 45 21.24 -6.15 -16.70
N LEU A 46 22.21 -5.56 -16.01
CA LEU A 46 22.04 -5.11 -14.62
C LEU A 46 20.83 -4.19 -14.46
N GLY A 47 20.62 -3.25 -15.40
CA GLY A 47 19.47 -2.34 -15.38
C GLY A 47 18.13 -3.07 -15.40
N THR A 48 17.98 -4.10 -16.25
CA THR A 48 16.76 -4.92 -16.30
C THR A 48 16.53 -5.69 -15.02
N ARG A 49 17.59 -6.23 -14.39
CA ARG A 49 17.48 -6.92 -13.09
C ARG A 49 17.00 -5.99 -11.99
N ILE A 50 17.54 -4.78 -11.94
CA ILE A 50 17.11 -3.75 -10.97
C ILE A 50 15.65 -3.38 -11.23
N CYS A 51 15.26 -3.18 -12.50
CA CYS A 51 13.86 -2.89 -12.84
C CYS A 51 12.92 -4.00 -12.38
N LEU A 52 13.24 -5.28 -12.64
CA LEU A 52 12.40 -6.40 -12.19
C LEU A 52 12.36 -6.54 -10.67
N LEU A 53 13.47 -6.25 -9.98
CA LEU A 53 13.48 -6.22 -8.52
C LEU A 53 12.56 -5.13 -7.97
N LEU A 54 12.58 -3.94 -8.57
CA LEU A 54 11.67 -2.85 -8.19
C LEU A 54 10.22 -3.17 -8.55
N ALA A 55 9.98 -3.70 -9.75
CA ALA A 55 8.66 -4.09 -10.25
C ALA A 55 7.98 -5.07 -9.28
N THR A 56 8.74 -6.01 -8.73
CA THR A 56 8.24 -7.04 -7.82
C THR A 56 8.22 -6.62 -6.34
N GLY A 57 8.43 -5.34 -6.04
CA GLY A 57 8.48 -4.86 -4.65
C GLY A 57 9.57 -5.57 -3.85
N PHE A 58 10.79 -5.68 -4.41
CA PHE A 58 11.91 -6.42 -3.83
C PHE A 58 11.63 -7.91 -3.61
N GLY A 59 10.76 -8.51 -4.43
CA GLY A 59 10.38 -9.92 -4.37
C GLY A 59 9.13 -10.22 -3.56
N THR A 60 8.47 -9.22 -2.95
CA THR A 60 7.19 -9.42 -2.24
C THR A 60 6.05 -9.79 -3.18
N GLY A 61 6.05 -9.25 -4.40
CA GLY A 61 5.16 -9.65 -5.50
C GLY A 61 5.38 -11.08 -5.99
N LEU A 62 6.40 -11.80 -5.50
CA LEU A 62 6.63 -13.22 -5.81
C LEU A 62 5.97 -14.16 -4.78
N SER A 63 5.15 -13.64 -3.88
CA SER A 63 4.46 -14.45 -2.88
C SER A 63 3.54 -15.51 -3.51
N PRO A 64 3.58 -16.78 -3.06
CA PRO A 64 2.80 -17.86 -3.63
C PRO A 64 1.30 -17.85 -3.26
N ILE A 65 0.89 -17.02 -2.28
CA ILE A 65 -0.48 -17.02 -1.74
C ILE A 65 -1.32 -15.89 -2.34
N ALA A 66 -0.78 -14.68 -2.32
CA ALA A 66 -1.45 -13.47 -2.80
C ALA A 66 -0.37 -12.43 -3.17
N PRO A 67 0.22 -12.53 -4.37
CA PRO A 67 1.34 -11.69 -4.78
C PRO A 67 1.00 -10.19 -4.72
N GLY A 68 -0.18 -9.79 -5.22
CA GLY A 68 -0.69 -8.43 -5.10
C GLY A 68 -0.79 -7.98 -3.64
N THR A 69 -1.55 -8.70 -2.80
CA THR A 69 -1.72 -8.33 -1.37
C THR A 69 -0.41 -8.26 -0.59
N VAL A 70 0.51 -9.21 -0.79
CA VAL A 70 1.80 -9.20 -0.08
C VAL A 70 2.72 -8.10 -0.62
N GLY A 71 2.65 -7.80 -1.92
CA GLY A 71 3.34 -6.68 -2.55
C GLY A 71 2.88 -5.32 -2.04
N SER A 72 1.57 -5.06 -2.09
CA SER A 72 0.97 -3.79 -1.66
C SER A 72 1.18 -3.47 -0.18
N LEU A 73 1.43 -4.48 0.68
CA LEU A 73 1.76 -4.25 2.10
C LEU A 73 3.01 -3.37 2.29
N LEU A 74 3.89 -3.25 1.30
CA LEU A 74 5.03 -2.34 1.34
C LEU A 74 4.64 -0.86 1.17
N GLY A 75 3.48 -0.56 0.58
CA GLY A 75 3.03 0.81 0.31
C GLY A 75 2.86 1.66 1.57
N PRO A 76 2.02 1.26 2.55
CA PRO A 76 1.82 2.03 3.77
C PRO A 76 3.10 2.37 4.57
N PRO A 77 4.02 1.43 4.88
CA PRO A 77 5.25 1.77 5.58
C PRO A 77 6.20 2.64 4.76
N LEU A 78 6.20 2.50 3.43
CA LEU A 78 6.99 3.38 2.56
C LEU A 78 6.51 4.82 2.63
N VAL A 79 5.20 5.04 2.51
CA VAL A 79 4.60 6.38 2.59
C VAL A 79 4.75 6.95 4.01
N TRP A 80 4.61 6.13 5.04
CA TRP A 80 4.87 6.54 6.42
C TRP A 80 6.31 7.04 6.59
N GLY A 81 7.30 6.29 6.08
CA GLY A 81 8.70 6.72 6.09
C GLY A 81 8.91 8.06 5.39
N VAL A 82 8.29 8.26 4.22
CA VAL A 82 8.37 9.53 3.50
C VAL A 82 7.77 10.67 4.33
N GLN A 83 6.57 10.51 4.88
CA GLN A 83 5.94 11.54 5.72
C GLN A 83 6.71 11.80 7.03
N TYR A 84 7.39 10.81 7.58
CA TYR A 84 8.14 10.92 8.83
C TYR A 84 9.49 11.62 8.64
N PHE A 85 10.23 11.29 7.58
CA PHE A 85 11.60 11.79 7.37
C PHE A 85 11.67 13.05 6.50
N LEU A 86 10.66 13.32 5.67
CA LEU A 86 10.68 14.45 4.74
C LEU A 86 9.67 15.53 5.15
N PRO A 87 10.01 16.81 4.90
CA PRO A 87 9.04 17.89 5.06
C PRO A 87 7.92 17.79 4.02
N ILE A 88 6.74 18.32 4.34
CA ILE A 88 5.54 18.21 3.51
C ILE A 88 5.72 18.71 2.06
N TRP A 89 6.55 19.74 1.85
CA TRP A 89 6.81 20.27 0.50
C TRP A 89 7.56 19.27 -0.40
N ALA A 90 8.31 18.33 0.19
CA ALA A 90 9.06 17.31 -0.53
C ALA A 90 8.20 16.07 -0.85
N TYR A 91 7.02 15.93 -0.25
CA TYR A 91 6.12 14.80 -0.46
C TYR A 91 5.70 14.69 -1.93
N TRP A 92 5.17 15.77 -2.52
CA TRP A 92 4.65 15.76 -3.90
C TRP A 92 5.71 15.47 -4.96
N PRO A 93 6.93 16.05 -4.91
CA PRO A 93 8.02 15.64 -5.77
C PRO A 93 8.38 14.16 -5.67
N VAL A 94 8.42 13.60 -4.45
CA VAL A 94 8.71 12.17 -4.23
C VAL A 94 7.59 11.30 -4.77
N ALA A 95 6.33 11.63 -4.47
CA ALA A 95 5.18 10.93 -5.02
C ALA A 95 5.20 10.92 -6.56
N GLY A 96 5.45 12.08 -7.18
CA GLY A 96 5.59 12.20 -8.63
C GLY A 96 6.73 11.34 -9.20
N LEU A 97 7.88 11.30 -8.53
CA LEU A 97 9.00 10.44 -8.93
C LEU A 97 8.64 8.95 -8.84
N VAL A 98 7.96 8.53 -7.77
CA VAL A 98 7.52 7.14 -7.58
C VAL A 98 6.49 6.75 -8.62
N LEU A 99 5.54 7.62 -8.95
CA LEU A 99 4.51 7.36 -9.95
C LEU A 99 5.09 7.26 -11.36
N VAL A 100 5.91 8.24 -11.76
CA VAL A 100 6.55 8.24 -13.09
C VAL A 100 7.56 7.10 -13.21
N GLY A 101 8.41 6.91 -12.19
CA GLY A 101 9.38 5.82 -12.14
C GLY A 101 8.70 4.45 -12.14
N GLY A 102 7.64 4.28 -11.34
CA GLY A 102 6.83 3.08 -11.29
C GLY A 102 6.20 2.76 -12.65
N THR A 103 5.63 3.75 -13.34
CA THR A 103 5.06 3.57 -14.70
C THR A 103 6.11 3.04 -15.68
N ILE A 104 7.33 3.59 -15.66
CA ILE A 104 8.43 3.13 -16.52
C ILE A 104 8.85 1.70 -16.14
N VAL A 105 8.89 1.39 -14.85
CA VAL A 105 9.22 0.05 -14.36
C VAL A 105 8.15 -0.96 -14.77
N CYS A 106 6.86 -0.62 -14.69
CA CYS A 106 5.76 -1.44 -15.19
C CYS A 106 5.90 -1.70 -16.69
N GLU A 107 6.19 -0.68 -17.50
CA GLU A 107 6.39 -0.82 -18.95
C GLU A 107 7.56 -1.78 -19.28
N ILE A 108 8.70 -1.61 -18.59
CA ILE A 108 9.87 -2.47 -18.78
C ILE A 108 9.54 -3.90 -18.36
N ALA A 109 8.86 -4.10 -17.24
CA ALA A 109 8.49 -5.42 -16.72
C ALA A 109 7.49 -6.11 -17.64
N ALA A 110 6.43 -5.43 -18.07
CA ALA A 110 5.41 -5.94 -19.00
C ALA A 110 6.03 -6.39 -20.33
N ARG A 111 6.88 -5.55 -20.94
CA ARG A 111 7.62 -5.90 -22.16
C ARG A 111 8.56 -7.08 -21.96
N HIS A 112 9.22 -7.18 -20.81
CA HIS A 112 10.18 -8.24 -20.54
C HIS A 112 9.50 -9.58 -20.28
N LEU A 113 8.39 -9.57 -19.56
CA LEU A 113 7.57 -10.72 -19.24
C LEU A 113 6.61 -11.11 -20.37
N ARG A 114 6.42 -10.23 -21.37
CA ARG A 114 5.49 -10.39 -22.50
C ARG A 114 4.05 -10.64 -22.02
N LEU A 115 3.66 -9.92 -20.98
CA LEU A 115 2.35 -9.95 -20.37
C LEU A 115 1.91 -8.50 -20.17
N ASP A 116 0.65 -8.21 -20.50
CA ASP A 116 0.12 -6.85 -20.42
C ASP A 116 -0.07 -6.37 -18.98
N ASP A 117 -0.33 -7.28 -18.04
CA ASP A 117 -0.42 -7.02 -16.60
C ASP A 117 0.03 -8.25 -15.78
N PRO A 118 1.33 -8.40 -15.48
CA PRO A 118 1.85 -9.56 -14.77
C PRO A 118 1.57 -9.47 -13.26
N PRO A 119 0.96 -10.49 -12.61
CA PRO A 119 0.51 -10.41 -11.21
C PRO A 119 1.62 -10.30 -10.15
N ALA A 120 2.90 -10.43 -10.54
CA ALA A 120 4.02 -10.15 -9.63
C ALA A 120 4.56 -8.73 -9.75
N VAL A 121 4.15 -7.97 -10.76
CA VAL A 121 4.42 -6.53 -10.80
C VAL A 121 3.43 -5.90 -9.82
N VAL A 122 3.97 -5.26 -8.79
CA VAL A 122 3.21 -4.68 -7.67
C VAL A 122 3.67 -3.25 -7.37
N ILE A 123 4.53 -2.68 -8.22
CA ILE A 123 5.10 -1.35 -8.02
C ILE A 123 4.05 -0.26 -8.27
N ASP A 124 3.12 -0.49 -9.18
CA ASP A 124 1.83 0.18 -9.35
C ASP A 124 1.01 0.19 -8.06
N GLU A 125 0.78 -0.98 -7.44
CA GLU A 125 0.00 -1.06 -6.21
C GLU A 125 0.70 -0.31 -5.05
N ILE A 126 2.02 -0.43 -4.95
CA ILE A 126 2.84 0.27 -3.96
C ILE A 126 2.79 1.79 -4.20
N ALA A 127 2.90 2.22 -5.46
CA ALA A 127 2.92 3.63 -5.83
C ALA A 127 1.56 4.30 -5.60
N ALA A 128 0.45 3.58 -5.78
CA ALA A 128 -0.90 4.08 -5.53
C ALA A 128 -1.10 4.55 -4.08
N PHE A 129 -0.39 3.98 -3.10
CA PHE A 129 -0.46 4.42 -1.70
C PHE A 129 0.03 5.86 -1.48
N PHE A 130 0.86 6.42 -2.36
CA PHE A 130 1.20 7.84 -2.34
C PHE A 130 0.00 8.72 -2.67
N ILE A 131 -1.00 8.20 -3.38
CA ILE A 131 -2.26 8.90 -3.60
C ILE A 131 -3.24 8.64 -2.46
N VAL A 132 -3.33 7.39 -1.97
CA VAL A 132 -4.23 7.02 -0.85
C VAL A 132 -3.99 7.91 0.38
N TYR A 133 -2.72 8.16 0.73
CA TYR A 133 -2.35 8.92 1.93
C TYR A 133 -1.92 10.36 1.63
N ALA A 134 -2.21 10.89 0.44
CA ALA A 134 -1.72 12.20 0.03
C ALA A 134 -2.18 13.35 0.95
N LEU A 135 -3.37 13.22 1.52
CA LEU A 135 -4.00 14.26 2.36
C LEU A 135 -4.21 13.80 3.82
N VAL A 136 -3.78 12.59 4.16
CA VAL A 136 -4.02 11.98 5.46
C VAL A 136 -2.69 11.51 6.07
N PRO A 137 -2.36 11.91 7.32
CA PRO A 137 -1.16 11.43 7.98
C PRO A 137 -1.23 9.92 8.19
N VAL A 138 -0.14 9.21 7.90
CA VAL A 138 -0.04 7.77 8.12
C VAL A 138 0.19 7.51 9.60
N THR A 139 -0.77 6.83 10.21
CA THR A 139 -0.79 6.32 11.58
C THR A 139 -1.14 4.83 11.50
N PRO A 140 -0.96 4.02 12.57
CA PRO A 140 -1.37 2.62 12.52
C PRO A 140 -2.83 2.42 12.11
N ALA A 141 -3.74 3.28 12.58
CA ALA A 141 -5.16 3.21 12.21
C ALA A 141 -5.39 3.60 10.74
N THR A 142 -4.88 4.76 10.30
CA THR A 142 -5.06 5.21 8.91
C THR A 142 -4.35 4.32 7.91
N ALA A 143 -3.22 3.69 8.27
CA ALA A 143 -2.53 2.71 7.44
C ALA A 143 -3.38 1.45 7.20
N VAL A 144 -4.02 0.91 8.24
CA VAL A 144 -4.89 -0.27 8.10
C VAL A 144 -6.14 0.08 7.29
N ILE A 145 -6.79 1.20 7.60
CA ILE A 145 -8.02 1.63 6.91
C ILE A 145 -7.73 1.95 5.44
N GLY A 146 -6.66 2.72 5.16
CA GLY A 146 -6.28 3.06 3.80
C GLY A 146 -5.90 1.84 2.96
N PHE A 147 -5.16 0.89 3.55
CA PHE A 147 -4.88 -0.39 2.91
C PHE A 147 -6.15 -1.17 2.57
N ALA A 148 -7.07 -1.30 3.53
CA ALA A 148 -8.33 -2.00 3.30
C ALA A 148 -9.19 -1.33 2.23
N LEU A 149 -9.29 0.00 2.24
CA LEU A 149 -10.02 0.78 1.23
C LEU A 149 -9.40 0.61 -0.16
N PHE A 150 -8.08 0.75 -0.28
CA PHE A 150 -7.37 0.55 -1.55
C PHE A 150 -7.66 -0.83 -2.13
N ARG A 151 -7.46 -1.90 -1.33
CA ARG A 151 -7.75 -3.28 -1.78
C ARG A 151 -9.22 -3.48 -2.13
N LEU A 152 -10.15 -2.83 -1.42
CA LEU A 152 -11.56 -2.87 -1.77
C LEU A 152 -11.80 -2.28 -3.17
N PHE A 153 -11.23 -1.11 -3.49
CA PHE A 153 -11.42 -0.46 -4.78
C PHE A 153 -10.68 -1.17 -5.92
N ASP A 154 -9.45 -1.61 -5.70
CA ASP A 154 -8.65 -2.38 -6.66
C ASP A 154 -9.35 -3.71 -7.04
N ILE A 155 -9.77 -4.49 -6.03
CA ILE A 155 -10.44 -5.78 -6.28
C ILE A 155 -11.81 -5.60 -6.92
N SER A 156 -12.58 -4.60 -6.47
CA SER A 156 -13.96 -4.45 -6.92
C SER A 156 -14.07 -3.87 -8.33
N LYS A 157 -13.01 -3.21 -8.84
CA LYS A 157 -12.96 -2.53 -10.15
C LYS A 157 -14.26 -1.80 -10.50
N VAL A 158 -14.89 -1.15 -9.51
CA VAL A 158 -16.18 -0.49 -9.72
C VAL A 158 -15.94 0.86 -10.41
N TRP A 159 -16.01 0.86 -11.74
CA TRP A 159 -16.29 2.02 -12.62
C TRP A 159 -15.14 3.00 -12.97
N PRO A 160 -15.10 3.61 -14.18
CA PRO A 160 -15.65 3.22 -15.48
C PRO A 160 -14.55 2.62 -16.39
N VAL A 161 -14.68 1.33 -16.68
CA VAL A 161 -13.74 0.53 -17.50
C VAL A 161 -13.60 1.04 -18.94
N SER A 162 -14.59 1.79 -19.46
CA SER A 162 -14.63 2.21 -20.87
C SER A 162 -13.79 3.45 -21.24
N LEU A 163 -13.12 4.10 -20.29
CA LEU A 163 -12.27 5.29 -20.55
C LEU A 163 -10.77 4.96 -20.62
N MET A 164 -10.38 3.75 -20.23
CA MET A 164 -8.97 3.36 -20.09
C MET A 164 -8.55 2.23 -21.02
N GLU A 165 -9.47 1.67 -21.82
CA GLU A 165 -9.20 0.62 -22.80
C GLU A 165 -8.17 1.03 -23.87
N ASP A 166 -7.94 2.33 -24.06
CA ASP A 166 -6.94 2.86 -25.00
C ASP A 166 -5.51 2.84 -24.43
N PHE A 167 -5.33 2.78 -23.11
CA PHE A 167 -4.02 2.83 -22.47
C PHE A 167 -3.46 1.43 -22.27
N HIS A 168 -2.38 1.12 -23.00
CA HIS A 168 -1.70 -0.17 -22.96
C HIS A 168 -0.33 -0.04 -22.29
N GLY A 169 0.18 -1.16 -21.77
CA GLY A 169 1.48 -1.21 -21.12
C GLY A 169 1.49 -0.53 -19.74
N GLY A 170 2.65 -0.05 -19.32
CA GLY A 170 2.89 0.47 -17.98
C GLY A 170 2.01 1.66 -17.58
N VAL A 171 1.53 2.45 -18.55
CA VAL A 171 0.58 3.54 -18.29
C VAL A 171 -0.78 2.98 -17.90
N GLY A 172 -1.29 1.97 -18.62
CA GLY A 172 -2.57 1.34 -18.28
C GLY A 172 -2.50 0.68 -16.90
N ILE A 173 -1.44 -0.11 -16.67
CA ILE A 173 -1.16 -0.79 -15.39
C ILE A 173 -1.19 0.21 -14.22
N MET A 174 -0.36 1.27 -14.29
CA MET A 174 -0.29 2.27 -13.21
C MET A 174 -1.61 3.04 -13.05
N LEU A 175 -2.29 3.35 -14.15
CA LEU A 175 -3.49 4.17 -14.12
C LEU A 175 -4.67 3.44 -13.45
N ASP A 176 -4.82 2.13 -13.67
CA ASP A 176 -5.82 1.30 -13.01
C ASP A 176 -5.72 1.41 -11.47
N ASP A 177 -4.51 1.24 -10.94
CA ASP A 177 -4.23 1.34 -9.50
C ASP A 177 -4.30 2.77 -8.98
N LEU A 178 -3.92 3.77 -9.79
CA LEU A 178 -4.04 5.18 -9.41
C LEU A 178 -5.49 5.60 -9.21
N VAL A 179 -6.40 5.11 -10.04
CA VAL A 179 -7.84 5.37 -9.89
C VAL A 179 -8.36 4.74 -8.60
N ALA A 180 -8.00 3.48 -8.32
CA ALA A 180 -8.33 2.83 -7.07
C ALA A 180 -7.77 3.60 -5.86
N GLY A 181 -6.51 4.04 -5.95
CA GLY A 181 -5.83 4.86 -4.94
C GLY A 181 -6.51 6.21 -4.71
N PHE A 182 -6.98 6.86 -5.77
CA PHE A 182 -7.72 8.12 -5.67
C PHE A 182 -9.06 7.96 -4.93
N TYR A 183 -9.85 6.95 -5.28
CA TYR A 183 -11.11 6.68 -4.58
C TYR A 183 -10.90 6.30 -3.11
N ALA A 184 -9.90 5.46 -2.85
CA ALA A 184 -9.52 5.09 -1.48
C ALA A 184 -9.08 6.32 -0.67
N GLY A 185 -8.25 7.19 -1.24
CA GLY A 185 -7.79 8.42 -0.60
C GLY A 185 -8.92 9.41 -0.32
N LEU A 186 -9.88 9.56 -1.25
CA LEU A 186 -11.05 10.40 -1.06
C LEU A 186 -11.89 9.92 0.15
N VAL A 187 -12.18 8.62 0.21
CA VAL A 187 -12.97 8.02 1.30
C VAL A 187 -12.21 8.11 2.62
N LEU A 188 -10.91 7.79 2.63
CA LEU A 188 -10.07 7.89 3.82
C LEU A 188 -10.01 9.32 4.35
N THR A 189 -9.87 10.31 3.47
CA THR A 189 -9.89 11.73 3.83
C THR A 189 -11.24 12.12 4.44
N GLY A 190 -12.35 11.65 3.85
CA GLY A 190 -13.69 11.87 4.38
C GLY A 190 -13.86 11.31 5.80
N ILE A 191 -13.41 10.06 6.02
CA ILE A 191 -13.40 9.42 7.35
C ILE A 191 -12.56 10.24 8.33
N PHE A 192 -11.33 10.60 7.95
CA PHE A 192 -10.39 11.34 8.80
C PHE A 192 -10.93 12.72 9.21
N VAL A 193 -11.57 13.44 8.28
CA VAL A 193 -12.21 14.73 8.58
C VAL A 193 -13.42 14.53 9.50
N ALA A 194 -14.25 13.51 9.24
CA ALA A 194 -15.46 13.24 10.03
C ALA A 194 -15.17 12.79 11.47
N THR A 195 -14.07 12.08 11.72
CA THR A 195 -13.67 11.63 13.06
C THR A 195 -12.96 12.70 13.89
N GLY A 196 -12.78 13.93 13.36
CA GLY A 196 -12.27 15.06 14.12
C GLY A 196 -10.78 14.98 14.49
N THR A 197 -9.99 14.15 13.80
CA THR A 197 -8.53 14.11 13.99
C THR A 197 -7.82 15.36 13.43
N VAL A 198 -8.55 16.22 12.72
CA VAL A 198 -8.21 17.64 12.59
C VAL A 198 -8.82 18.36 13.80
N GLY A 199 -8.09 18.37 14.91
CA GLY A 199 -8.45 19.25 16.02
C GLY A 199 -8.50 20.70 15.53
N PRO A 200 -9.42 21.55 16.01
CA PRO A 200 -9.30 22.98 15.78
C PRO A 200 -7.89 23.41 16.17
N ILE A 201 -7.26 24.27 15.36
CA ILE A 201 -5.99 24.91 15.71
C ILE A 201 -6.28 25.83 16.89
N THR A 202 -6.36 25.27 18.10
CA THR A 202 -6.24 26.02 19.33
C THR A 202 -4.75 26.29 19.48
N ASP A 203 -4.38 27.56 19.33
CA ASP A 203 -3.03 28.07 19.52
C ASP A 203 -2.56 27.73 20.94
N ASP A 204 -1.84 26.62 21.10
CA ASP A 204 -1.28 26.18 22.38
C ASP A 204 0.04 26.91 22.72
N ARG A 205 0.13 28.20 22.36
CA ARG A 205 1.24 29.07 22.79
C ARG A 205 1.01 29.68 24.18
N THR A 206 0.23 29.04 25.05
CA THR A 206 0.05 29.51 26.43
C THR A 206 0.27 28.46 27.52
N SER A 207 0.54 27.19 27.23
CA SER A 207 0.99 26.25 28.28
C SER A 207 2.53 26.14 28.33
N THR A 208 3.17 27.20 28.80
CA THR A 208 4.42 27.01 29.54
C THR A 208 4.10 26.24 30.82
N LEU A 209 4.56 24.99 30.94
CA LEU A 209 5.25 24.43 32.11
C LEU A 209 5.61 22.95 31.87
N PRO A 210 6.84 22.52 32.17
CA PRO A 210 7.28 21.14 31.96
C PRO A 210 6.95 20.24 33.16
N HIS A 211 7.02 18.92 32.91
CA HIS A 211 7.04 17.81 33.88
C HIS A 211 5.70 17.40 34.53
N ARG A 212 5.07 16.36 33.97
CA ARG A 212 5.13 14.99 34.53
C ARG A 212 4.36 13.99 33.65
N SER A 213 5.11 13.01 33.18
CA SER A 213 4.64 11.77 32.56
C SER A 213 3.88 10.90 33.56
N ALA A 214 2.81 10.24 33.09
CA ALA A 214 2.28 8.91 33.45
C ALA A 214 0.75 8.95 33.28
N VAL A 215 0.17 8.35 32.23
CA VAL A 215 -0.12 6.90 32.15
C VAL A 215 -0.81 6.40 33.42
N ALA A 216 -2.15 6.35 33.39
CA ALA A 216 -2.94 5.19 33.85
C ALA A 216 -4.43 5.53 33.83
N THR A 217 -5.06 5.09 32.76
CA THR A 217 -6.47 4.79 32.64
C THR A 217 -6.86 3.67 33.62
N LEU A 218 -8.02 3.81 34.26
CA LEU A 218 -8.85 2.78 34.91
C LEU A 218 -8.31 2.08 36.18
N GLN A 219 -8.95 2.38 37.32
CA GLN A 219 -9.46 1.33 38.22
C GLN A 219 -10.74 1.82 38.90
N PHE A 220 -11.86 1.20 38.52
CA PHE A 220 -12.99 1.01 39.41
C PHE A 220 -12.56 0.02 40.47
N GLU A 221 -12.65 0.39 41.74
CA GLU A 221 -12.85 -0.57 42.83
C GLU A 221 -13.54 0.17 43.99
N ASP A 222 -14.71 -0.35 44.33
CA ASP A 222 -15.52 -0.01 45.49
C ASP A 222 -14.70 -0.13 46.78
N TYR A 223 -14.90 0.79 47.73
CA TYR A 223 -15.05 0.40 49.13
C TYR A 223 -15.76 1.49 49.94
N GLU A 224 -16.86 1.08 50.55
CA GLU A 224 -17.72 1.86 51.44
C GLU A 224 -17.07 2.18 52.80
N PHE A 225 -17.69 3.18 53.45
CA PHE A 225 -18.09 3.22 54.86
C PHE A 225 -17.19 3.89 55.91
N GLY A 226 -17.85 4.72 56.72
CA GLY A 226 -17.33 5.46 57.88
C GLY A 226 -17.71 6.93 57.73
N GLY A 227 -18.90 7.39 58.11
CA GLY A 227 -19.46 7.28 59.45
C GLY A 227 -19.20 8.60 60.19
N GLU A 228 -20.27 9.39 60.30
CA GLU A 228 -20.55 10.47 61.27
C GLU A 228 -19.36 11.08 62.06
N ASP A 229 -19.18 12.41 61.99
CA ASP A 229 -19.42 13.20 63.20
C ASP A 229 -19.69 14.69 62.95
N GLN A 230 -20.36 15.24 63.96
CA GLN A 230 -21.17 16.43 64.14
C GLN A 230 -20.80 17.82 63.59
N LYS A 231 -21.88 18.48 63.18
CA LYS A 231 -22.16 19.92 63.34
C LYS A 231 -22.01 20.36 64.82
N HIS A 232 -21.16 21.34 65.11
CA HIS A 232 -21.47 22.35 66.14
C HIS A 232 -20.59 23.61 66.08
N ALA A 233 -21.23 24.77 66.31
CA ALA A 233 -20.71 26.06 66.77
C ALA A 233 -19.63 26.74 65.90
N ARG A 234 -19.82 27.87 65.18
CA ARG A 234 -20.40 29.19 65.54
C ARG A 234 -19.99 29.72 66.92
N GLU A 235 -19.40 30.91 66.86
CA GLU A 235 -19.29 31.98 67.88
C GLU A 235 -17.97 32.08 68.69
N ASP A 236 -17.32 33.22 68.44
CA ASP A 236 -16.63 34.13 69.36
C ASP A 236 -15.37 33.67 70.12
N TYR A 237 -14.20 34.16 69.68
CA TYR A 237 -13.33 35.12 70.40
C TYR A 237 -12.10 35.53 69.56
#